data_AF-A0A820BRL1-F1
#
_entry.id   AF-A0A820BRL1-F1
#
_cell.length_a   1.000
_cell.length_b   1.000
_cell.length_c   1.000
_cell.angle_alpha   90.00
_cell.angle_beta   90.00
_cell.angle_gamma   90.00
#
_symmetry.space_group_name_H-M   'P 1'
#
loop_
_entity.id
_entity.type
_entity.pdbx_description
1 polymer ?
#
loop_
_entity_poly.entity_id
_entity_poly.type
_entity_poly.pdbx_seq_one_letter_code
_entity_poly.pdbx_strand_id
1 'polypeptide(L)'
;NQSTTTAEIQQFLCQLTNISECLPIENAKQFTVILWNPIIHPVVGYLRVPVTRSYTVRDSSGQTRSQLIPVSNSTKTIPGRMSNATNQLIFKYNLPALGFNTYFFEANEGEEEKLEITKNEICILQNQNFRIEIDEQGNLKRIINLQKNINITFSNQGFYWYQSYSGNNSQFDFQASGAYIFRPVTQDAKPISTKRSLKCIKSELVQTAIIIFNEWISQEINLYDEGEDIEIEWTVGPVPVEDNIGKEIILRYDTDIKSQSKYYTDANGREVLQRIRNYRPTYNYTITEPVSGNYYPVNSRIWINETNRQFTILTDRSEGGASLFDGSVELMIHRRLLYDDNLGVGE
;
A
#
# COMPACT_ATOMS: atom_id res chain seq x y z
N ASN A 1 -4.75 31.08 -49.30
CA ASN A 1 -4.39 29.74 -48.81
C ASN A 1 -3.59 29.86 -47.53
N GLN A 2 -4.27 30.03 -46.40
CA GLN A 2 -3.64 29.90 -45.08
C GLN A 2 -3.49 28.41 -44.80
N SER A 3 -2.25 27.93 -44.71
CA SER A 3 -1.97 26.56 -44.25
C SER A 3 -2.27 26.51 -42.76
N THR A 4 -3.43 25.97 -42.40
CA THR A 4 -3.69 25.46 -41.05
C THR A 4 -2.76 24.28 -40.81
N THR A 5 -1.60 24.55 -40.20
CA THR A 5 -0.79 23.53 -39.54
C THR A 5 -1.61 23.00 -38.36
N THR A 6 -2.32 21.89 -38.58
CA THR A 6 -2.89 21.09 -37.50
C THR A 6 -1.73 20.59 -36.63
N ALA A 7 -1.57 21.19 -35.46
CA ALA A 7 -0.64 20.68 -34.46
C ALA A 7 -1.03 19.23 -34.12
N GLU A 8 -0.08 18.32 -34.23
CA GLU A 8 -0.29 16.91 -33.92
C GLU A 8 -0.43 16.76 -32.40
N ILE A 9 -1.58 16.24 -31.95
CA ILE A 9 -1.84 16.00 -30.53
C ILE A 9 -1.03 14.77 -30.11
N GLN A 10 0.04 14.99 -29.34
CA GLN A 10 0.81 13.90 -28.74
C GLN A 10 0.14 13.44 -27.45
N GLN A 11 -0.10 12.13 -27.34
CA GLN A 11 -0.66 11.49 -26.16
C GLN A 11 0.39 10.58 -25.51
N PHE A 12 0.46 10.63 -24.19
CA PHE A 12 1.40 9.82 -23.40
C PHE A 12 0.66 9.15 -22.26
N LEU A 13 1.10 7.95 -21.90
CA LEU A 13 0.68 7.27 -20.68
C LEU A 13 1.81 7.35 -19.65
N CYS A 14 1.51 7.84 -18.46
CA CYS A 14 2.46 7.88 -17.36
C CYS A 14 2.29 6.65 -16.48
N GLN A 15 3.11 5.63 -16.74
CA GLN A 15 3.05 4.34 -16.03
C GLN A 15 3.89 4.32 -14.73
N LEU A 16 4.68 5.36 -14.48
CA LEU A 16 5.62 5.46 -13.34
C LEU A 16 5.13 6.42 -12.25
N THR A 17 3.83 6.64 -12.14
CA THR A 17 3.25 7.52 -11.11
C THR A 17 3.45 6.96 -9.69
N ASN A 18 3.63 5.64 -9.54
CA ASN A 18 3.97 4.99 -8.28
C ASN A 18 5.32 5.47 -7.69
N ILE A 19 6.27 5.89 -8.55
CA ILE A 19 7.53 6.52 -8.12
C ILE A 19 7.50 8.04 -8.29
N SER A 20 6.31 8.63 -8.39
CA SER A 20 6.11 10.06 -8.65
C SER A 20 6.84 10.55 -9.90
N GLU A 21 6.71 9.83 -11.01
CA GLU A 21 7.35 10.15 -12.29
C GLU A 21 6.34 10.18 -13.45
N CYS A 22 6.39 11.27 -14.22
CA CYS A 22 5.63 11.45 -15.45
C CYS A 22 6.36 12.48 -16.33
N LEU A 23 7.43 12.04 -17.00
CA LEU A 23 8.33 12.90 -17.77
C LEU A 23 7.64 13.87 -18.75
N PRO A 24 6.56 13.50 -19.47
CA PRO A 24 5.90 14.40 -20.43
C PRO A 24 5.33 15.69 -19.82
N ILE A 25 5.00 15.70 -18.53
CA ILE A 25 4.33 16.85 -17.88
C ILE A 25 5.25 17.63 -16.93
N GLU A 26 6.44 17.13 -16.61
CA GLU A 26 7.28 17.68 -15.53
C GLU A 26 7.60 19.16 -15.69
N ASN A 27 7.76 19.64 -16.93
CA ASN A 27 8.09 21.03 -17.23
C ASN A 27 7.01 21.78 -18.03
N ALA A 28 5.85 21.15 -18.24
CA ALA A 28 4.80 21.71 -19.07
C ALA A 28 4.11 22.87 -18.34
N LYS A 29 4.04 24.07 -18.93
CA LYS A 29 3.26 25.18 -18.35
C LYS A 29 1.75 24.90 -18.36
N GLN A 30 1.30 24.14 -19.34
CA GLN A 30 -0.07 23.70 -19.48
C GLN A 30 -0.05 22.27 -20.02
N PHE A 31 -0.95 21.43 -19.52
CA PHE A 31 -1.14 20.09 -20.04
C PHE A 31 -2.58 19.63 -19.79
N THR A 32 -2.98 18.55 -20.46
CA THR A 32 -4.33 17.99 -20.36
C THR A 32 -4.21 16.54 -19.91
N VAL A 33 -5.04 16.14 -18.96
CA VAL A 33 -5.18 14.76 -18.50
C VAL A 33 -6.57 14.27 -18.87
N ILE A 34 -6.64 13.22 -19.67
CA ILE A 34 -7.89 12.52 -19.99
C ILE A 34 -7.95 11.30 -19.08
N LEU A 35 -8.99 11.24 -18.24
CA LEU A 35 -9.22 10.10 -17.36
C LEU A 35 -10.38 9.28 -17.89
N TRP A 36 -10.16 7.99 -18.11
CA TRP A 36 -11.15 7.04 -18.58
C TRP A 36 -11.57 6.10 -17.44
N ASN A 37 -12.87 5.93 -17.28
CA ASN A 37 -13.47 4.97 -16.36
C ASN A 37 -13.93 3.71 -17.12
N PRO A 38 -13.24 2.56 -16.93
CA PRO A 38 -13.61 1.32 -17.60
C PRO A 38 -14.78 0.58 -16.93
N ILE A 39 -15.33 1.05 -15.80
CA ILE A 39 -16.37 0.34 -15.05
C ILE A 39 -17.78 0.92 -15.30
N ILE A 40 -18.80 0.09 -15.08
CA ILE A 40 -20.21 0.39 -15.39
C ILE A 40 -20.92 1.32 -14.39
N HIS A 41 -20.18 1.86 -13.42
CA HIS A 41 -20.69 2.78 -12.41
C HIS A 41 -19.85 4.06 -12.44
N PRO A 42 -20.46 5.23 -12.12
CA PRO A 42 -19.70 6.44 -11.91
C PRO A 42 -18.64 6.26 -10.83
N VAL A 43 -17.47 6.87 -11.02
CA VAL A 43 -16.36 6.80 -10.06
C VAL A 43 -15.95 8.21 -9.67
N VAL A 44 -15.91 8.44 -8.36
CA VAL A 44 -15.34 9.64 -7.77
C VAL A 44 -14.10 9.21 -6.99
N GLY A 45 -13.00 9.93 -7.13
CA GLY A 45 -11.77 9.60 -6.45
C GLY A 45 -10.75 10.74 -6.52
N TYR A 46 -9.51 10.42 -6.19
CA TYR A 46 -8.41 11.37 -6.16
C TYR A 46 -7.29 10.86 -7.05
N LEU A 47 -6.67 11.77 -7.81
CA LEU A 47 -5.49 11.45 -8.60
C LEU A 47 -4.31 12.26 -8.09
N ARG A 48 -3.15 11.61 -7.98
CA ARG A 48 -1.87 12.24 -7.65
C ARG A 48 -1.05 12.41 -8.92
N VAL A 49 -0.75 13.65 -9.27
CA VAL A 49 0.01 13.98 -10.49
C VAL A 49 1.37 14.54 -10.08
N PRO A 50 2.49 13.89 -10.45
CA PRO A 50 3.82 14.41 -10.11
C PRO A 50 4.11 15.70 -10.87
N VAL A 51 4.51 16.74 -10.15
CA VAL A 51 4.69 18.09 -10.68
C VAL A 51 5.91 18.80 -10.07
N THR A 52 6.45 19.75 -10.82
CA THR A 52 7.56 20.63 -10.39
C THR A 52 7.10 22.00 -9.90
N ARG A 53 5.81 22.34 -10.11
CA ARG A 53 5.21 23.64 -9.83
C ARG A 53 3.72 23.47 -9.49
N SER A 54 3.11 24.56 -9.04
CA SER A 54 1.67 24.63 -8.77
C SER A 54 0.85 24.78 -10.05
N TYR A 55 -0.33 24.17 -10.09
CA TYR A 55 -1.28 24.29 -11.20
C TYR A 55 -2.70 24.53 -10.69
N THR A 56 -3.47 25.32 -11.43
CA THR A 56 -4.94 25.33 -11.34
C THR A 56 -5.46 24.18 -12.19
N VAL A 57 -6.37 23.39 -11.61
CA VAL A 57 -7.06 22.30 -12.33
C VAL A 57 -8.48 22.75 -12.68
N ARG A 58 -8.87 22.57 -13.94
CA ARG A 58 -10.23 22.84 -14.43
C ARG A 58 -10.77 21.67 -15.23
N ASP A 59 -12.07 21.46 -15.18
CA ASP A 59 -12.78 20.53 -16.06
C ASP A 59 -13.92 21.29 -16.79
N SER A 60 -14.83 20.57 -17.44
CA SER A 60 -16.00 21.17 -18.10
C SER A 60 -16.96 21.89 -17.14
N SER A 61 -16.88 21.59 -15.84
CA SER A 61 -17.74 22.10 -14.78
C SER A 61 -17.17 23.38 -14.16
N GLY A 62 -15.89 23.69 -14.40
CA GLY A 62 -15.19 24.85 -13.87
C GLY A 62 -13.92 24.47 -13.13
N GLN A 63 -13.60 25.21 -12.06
CA GLN A 63 -12.41 24.94 -11.24
C GLN A 63 -12.63 23.72 -10.34
N THR A 64 -11.66 22.80 -10.35
CA THR A 64 -11.65 21.61 -9.51
C THR A 64 -10.78 21.86 -8.28
N ARG A 65 -11.19 21.35 -7.11
CA ARG A 65 -10.36 21.41 -5.90
C ARG A 65 -9.06 20.62 -6.13
N SER A 66 -7.93 21.26 -5.86
CA SER A 66 -6.62 20.65 -6.00
C SER A 66 -5.68 21.14 -4.89
N GLN A 67 -4.75 20.30 -4.48
CA GLN A 67 -3.79 20.62 -3.44
C GLN A 67 -2.42 20.03 -3.74
N LEU A 68 -1.38 20.75 -3.39
CA LEU A 68 0.00 20.34 -3.59
C LEU A 68 0.53 19.66 -2.33
N ILE A 69 1.15 18.49 -2.46
CA ILE A 69 1.79 17.76 -1.35
C ILE A 69 3.23 17.40 -1.73
N PRO A 70 4.22 17.55 -0.84
CA PRO A 70 5.59 17.19 -1.15
C PRO A 70 5.73 15.67 -1.37
N VAL A 71 6.44 15.28 -2.44
CA VAL A 71 6.87 13.90 -2.63
C VAL A 71 7.78 13.52 -1.45
N SER A 72 7.53 12.36 -0.84
CA SER A 72 8.31 11.91 0.32
C SER A 72 9.77 11.65 -0.05
N ASN A 73 10.67 11.77 0.92
CA ASN A 73 12.09 11.52 0.67
C ASN A 73 12.33 10.07 0.24
N SER A 74 11.59 9.12 0.81
CA SER A 74 11.65 7.71 0.44
C SER A 74 11.33 7.50 -1.03
N THR A 75 10.27 8.12 -1.56
CA THR A 75 9.93 8.05 -2.99
C THR A 75 10.99 8.73 -3.87
N LYS A 76 11.54 9.88 -3.43
CA LYS A 76 12.61 10.58 -4.18
C LYS A 76 13.87 9.75 -4.35
N THR A 77 14.17 8.88 -3.38
CA THR A 77 15.38 8.04 -3.37
C THR A 77 15.17 6.65 -3.96
N ILE A 78 13.98 6.33 -4.50
CA ILE A 78 13.74 5.04 -5.14
C ILE A 78 14.75 4.82 -6.29
N PRO A 79 15.52 3.72 -6.29
CA PRO A 79 16.44 3.41 -7.37
C PRO A 79 15.71 3.36 -8.73
N GLY A 80 16.27 4.02 -9.74
CA GLY A 80 15.71 4.06 -11.09
C GLY A 80 14.74 5.22 -11.34
N ARG A 81 14.35 5.98 -10.31
CA ARG A 81 13.58 7.23 -10.49
C ARG A 81 14.45 8.30 -11.16
N MET A 82 13.98 8.85 -12.27
CA MET A 82 14.66 9.90 -13.05
C MET A 82 13.94 11.25 -13.00
N SER A 83 12.77 11.30 -12.36
CA SER A 83 11.92 12.49 -12.27
C SER A 83 12.50 13.65 -11.44
N ASN A 84 12.27 14.88 -11.91
CA ASN A 84 12.52 16.10 -11.15
C ASN A 84 11.31 16.59 -10.32
N ALA A 85 10.19 15.85 -10.33
CA ALA A 85 9.01 16.25 -9.56
C ALA A 85 9.34 16.31 -8.07
N THR A 86 9.04 17.44 -7.45
CA THR A 86 9.26 17.70 -6.01
C THR A 86 7.98 17.52 -5.22
N ASN A 87 6.84 17.64 -5.89
CA ASN A 87 5.50 17.64 -5.34
C ASN A 87 4.57 16.73 -6.16
N GLN A 88 3.45 16.35 -5.55
CA GLN A 88 2.30 15.74 -6.19
C GLN A 88 1.12 16.71 -6.08
N LEU A 89 0.51 17.03 -7.21
CA LEU A 89 -0.78 17.73 -7.23
C LEU A 89 -1.88 16.68 -7.11
N ILE A 90 -2.67 16.80 -6.04
CA ILE A 90 -3.80 15.95 -5.76
C ILE A 90 -5.06 16.71 -6.14
N PHE A 91 -5.92 16.11 -6.95
CA PHE A 91 -7.23 16.70 -7.25
C PHE A 91 -8.30 15.63 -7.26
N LYS A 92 -9.52 16.05 -6.96
CA LYS A 92 -10.69 15.17 -6.98
C LYS A 92 -11.20 15.02 -8.41
N TYR A 93 -11.32 13.80 -8.90
CA TYR A 93 -11.93 13.51 -10.19
C TYR A 93 -13.34 12.94 -10.04
N ASN A 94 -14.15 13.10 -11.09
CA ASN A 94 -15.48 12.52 -11.23
C ASN A 94 -15.63 12.02 -12.66
N LEU A 95 -15.89 10.73 -12.80
CA LEU A 95 -16.00 10.04 -14.08
C LEU A 95 -17.37 9.37 -14.21
N PRO A 96 -18.07 9.55 -15.35
CA PRO A 96 -19.29 8.79 -15.62
C PRO A 96 -18.98 7.29 -15.81
N ALA A 97 -20.02 6.46 -15.73
CA ALA A 97 -19.93 5.04 -16.07
C ALA A 97 -19.50 4.86 -17.53
N LEU A 98 -18.52 3.97 -17.79
CA LEU A 98 -17.99 3.68 -19.14
C LEU A 98 -17.70 4.96 -19.94
N GLY A 99 -17.06 5.95 -19.31
CA GLY A 99 -16.86 7.26 -19.90
C GLY A 99 -15.57 7.93 -19.44
N PHE A 100 -15.33 9.14 -19.92
CA PHE A 100 -14.16 9.92 -19.56
C PHE A 100 -14.54 11.33 -19.10
N ASN A 101 -13.59 11.98 -18.42
CA ASN A 101 -13.58 13.42 -18.21
C ASN A 101 -12.19 13.96 -18.52
N THR A 102 -12.12 15.24 -18.87
CA THR A 102 -10.89 15.91 -19.29
C THR A 102 -10.55 17.02 -18.30
N TYR A 103 -9.34 16.97 -17.76
CA TYR A 103 -8.81 17.93 -16.81
C TYR A 103 -7.69 18.76 -17.44
N PHE A 104 -7.83 20.07 -17.37
CA PHE A 104 -6.90 21.06 -17.89
C PHE A 104 -6.08 21.63 -16.74
N PHE A 105 -4.75 21.58 -16.89
CA PHE A 105 -3.79 22.06 -15.90
C PHE A 105 -3.13 23.32 -16.45
N GLU A 106 -3.13 24.38 -15.67
CA GLU A 106 -2.48 25.64 -16.01
C GLU A 106 -1.60 26.09 -14.85
N ALA A 107 -0.32 26.35 -15.13
CA ALA A 107 0.64 26.71 -14.11
C ALA A 107 0.25 28.02 -13.42
N ASN A 108 0.30 28.02 -12.09
CA ASN A 108 0.02 29.20 -11.27
C ASN A 108 1.32 29.87 -10.84
N GLU A 109 1.32 31.20 -10.80
CA GLU A 109 2.42 32.01 -10.24
C GLU A 109 2.14 32.45 -8.77
N GLY A 110 1.09 31.91 -8.15
CA GLY A 110 0.67 32.24 -6.79
C GLY A 110 1.50 31.54 -5.70
N GLU A 111 1.43 32.08 -4.48
CA GLU A 111 2.07 31.48 -3.30
C GLU A 111 1.51 30.07 -3.02
N GLU A 112 2.42 29.15 -2.67
CA GLU A 112 2.05 27.80 -2.25
C GLU A 112 1.29 27.84 -0.92
N GLU A 113 0.19 27.08 -0.81
CA GLU A 113 -0.52 26.91 0.45
C GLU A 113 0.40 26.33 1.52
N LYS A 114 0.40 26.96 2.70
CA LYS A 114 1.14 26.44 3.85
C LYS A 114 0.43 25.20 4.39
N LEU A 115 1.01 24.03 4.14
CA LEU A 115 0.59 22.78 4.76
C LEU A 115 0.97 22.76 6.25
N GLU A 116 0.06 22.23 7.08
CA GLU A 116 0.38 21.89 8.46
C GLU A 116 1.17 20.57 8.47
N ILE A 117 2.42 20.64 8.95
CA ILE A 117 3.32 19.49 9.01
C ILE A 117 3.87 19.38 10.43
N THR A 118 3.60 18.25 11.08
CA THR A 118 4.17 17.92 12.40
C THR A 118 5.12 16.73 12.29
N LYS A 119 6.09 16.64 13.21
CA LYS A 119 7.11 15.60 13.23
C LYS A 119 7.26 15.04 14.63
N ASN A 120 7.25 13.71 14.75
CA ASN A 120 7.40 12.98 16.03
C ASN A 120 6.43 13.48 17.11
N GLU A 121 5.19 13.77 16.69
CA GLU A 121 4.06 14.13 17.54
C GLU A 121 2.90 13.19 17.19
N ILE A 122 1.91 13.10 18.09
CA ILE A 122 0.70 12.31 17.85
C ILE A 122 0.04 12.78 16.54
N CYS A 123 -0.15 11.86 15.61
CA CYS A 123 -0.79 12.13 14.32
C CYS A 123 -2.19 11.53 14.31
N ILE A 124 -3.19 12.40 14.25
CA ILE A 124 -4.59 12.01 14.19
C ILE A 124 -5.08 12.33 12.79
N LEU A 125 -5.39 11.35 11.95
CA LEU A 125 -6.02 11.58 10.65
C LEU A 125 -7.54 11.44 10.82
N GLN A 126 -8.34 12.36 10.27
CA GLN A 126 -9.78 12.27 10.42
C GLN A 126 -10.53 12.86 9.22
N ASN A 127 -11.50 12.12 8.71
CA ASN A 127 -12.48 12.57 7.73
C ASN A 127 -13.91 12.32 8.26
N GLN A 128 -14.93 12.41 7.40
CA GLN A 128 -16.32 12.14 7.79
C GLN A 128 -16.61 10.68 8.15
N ASN A 129 -15.80 9.73 7.68
CA ASN A 129 -16.00 8.29 7.77
C ASN A 129 -15.10 7.62 8.81
N PHE A 130 -13.86 8.06 8.93
CA PHE A 130 -12.81 7.44 9.73
C PHE A 130 -12.03 8.43 10.58
N ARG A 131 -11.55 7.92 11.71
CA ARG A 131 -10.51 8.54 12.53
C ARG A 131 -9.40 7.53 12.78
N ILE A 132 -8.17 7.91 12.49
CA ILE A 132 -6.95 7.11 12.63
C ILE A 132 -6.06 7.80 13.66
N GLU A 133 -5.56 7.04 14.63
CA GLU A 133 -4.69 7.57 15.68
C GLU A 133 -3.36 6.83 15.67
N ILE A 134 -2.28 7.60 15.53
CA ILE A 134 -0.90 7.15 15.46
C ILE A 134 -0.14 7.88 16.57
N ASP A 135 0.58 7.10 17.40
CA ASP A 135 1.40 7.69 18.47
C ASP A 135 2.63 8.41 17.91
N GLU A 136 3.31 9.16 18.77
CA GLU A 136 4.50 9.93 18.43
C GLU A 136 5.70 9.05 17.97
N GLN A 137 5.67 7.75 18.25
CA GLN A 137 6.64 6.77 17.76
C GLN A 137 6.23 6.12 16.43
N GLY A 138 5.13 6.55 15.79
CA GLY A 138 4.68 6.02 14.50
C GLY A 138 4.02 4.64 14.60
N ASN A 139 3.44 4.29 15.74
CA ASN A 139 2.63 3.09 15.88
C ASN A 139 1.15 3.44 15.67
N LEU A 140 0.51 2.75 14.72
CA LEU A 140 -0.94 2.76 14.60
C LEU A 140 -1.55 2.20 15.89
N LYS A 141 -2.40 2.98 16.56
CA LYS A 141 -3.08 2.57 17.80
C LYS A 141 -4.53 2.25 17.60
N ARG A 142 -5.21 3.03 16.75
CA ARG A 142 -6.67 2.97 16.65
C ARG A 142 -7.17 3.38 15.27
N ILE A 143 -8.15 2.63 14.78
CA ILE A 143 -8.99 3.02 13.64
C ILE A 143 -10.44 2.99 14.11
N ILE A 144 -11.15 4.10 13.90
CA ILE A 144 -12.55 4.26 14.25
C ILE A 144 -13.33 4.55 12.99
N ASN A 145 -14.31 3.71 12.67
CA ASN A 145 -15.34 4.05 11.71
C ASN A 145 -16.42 4.89 12.43
N LEU A 146 -16.48 6.18 12.11
CA LEU A 146 -17.34 7.16 12.75
C LEU A 146 -18.82 6.95 12.43
N GLN A 147 -19.13 6.46 11.22
CA GLN A 147 -20.51 6.22 10.76
C GLN A 147 -21.16 5.03 11.47
N LYS A 148 -20.38 3.96 11.68
CA LYS A 148 -20.87 2.71 12.29
C LYS A 148 -20.52 2.61 13.78
N ASN A 149 -19.79 3.59 14.33
CA ASN A 149 -19.24 3.56 15.69
C ASN A 149 -18.46 2.26 15.99
N ILE A 150 -17.70 1.78 14.99
CA ILE A 150 -16.84 0.60 15.12
C ILE A 150 -15.43 1.07 15.44
N ASN A 151 -14.85 0.51 16.48
CA ASN A 151 -13.49 0.81 16.92
C ASN A 151 -12.64 -0.47 16.92
N ILE A 152 -11.46 -0.39 16.31
CA ILE A 152 -10.44 -1.44 16.33
C ILE A 152 -9.17 -0.84 16.90
N THR A 153 -8.62 -1.50 17.92
CA THR A 153 -7.35 -1.11 18.53
C THR A 153 -6.23 -2.04 18.08
N PHE A 154 -5.02 -1.49 17.98
CA PHE A 154 -3.85 -2.18 17.47
C PHE A 154 -2.82 -2.28 18.60
N SER A 155 -2.47 -3.50 19.00
CA SER A 155 -1.31 -3.73 19.87
C SER A 155 -0.02 -3.50 19.11
N ASN A 156 -0.02 -3.81 17.81
CA ASN A 156 1.07 -3.52 16.92
C ASN A 156 0.60 -3.46 15.45
N GLN A 157 1.28 -2.65 14.67
CA GLN A 157 1.27 -2.72 13.22
C GLN A 157 2.68 -2.39 12.75
N GLY A 158 3.22 -3.19 11.82
CA GLY A 158 4.54 -2.92 11.27
C GLY A 158 5.10 -4.06 10.44
N PHE A 159 6.34 -3.86 10.03
CA PHE A 159 7.06 -4.81 9.18
C PHE A 159 7.90 -5.78 10.00
N TYR A 160 7.85 -7.04 9.59
CA TYR A 160 8.63 -8.13 10.16
C TYR A 160 9.28 -8.92 9.03
N TRP A 161 10.16 -9.84 9.40
CA TRP A 161 10.71 -10.79 8.45
C TRP A 161 10.83 -12.18 9.04
N TYR A 162 10.63 -13.16 8.18
CA TYR A 162 11.03 -14.54 8.41
C TYR A 162 12.40 -14.78 7.81
N GLN A 163 13.25 -15.47 8.57
CA GLN A 163 14.51 -15.97 8.07
C GLN A 163 14.25 -17.17 7.18
N SER A 164 14.70 -17.11 5.93
CA SER A 164 14.59 -18.22 4.98
C SER A 164 15.49 -19.37 5.38
N TYR A 165 14.96 -20.60 5.36
CA TYR A 165 15.76 -21.79 5.65
C TYR A 165 16.71 -22.12 4.49
N SER A 166 18.02 -22.06 4.76
CA SER A 166 19.11 -22.36 3.82
C SER A 166 19.40 -23.86 3.75
N GLY A 167 18.42 -24.62 3.28
CA GLY A 167 18.51 -26.06 3.11
C GLY A 167 19.43 -26.47 1.94
N ASN A 168 19.93 -27.71 1.95
CA ASN A 168 20.72 -28.26 0.85
C ASN A 168 19.90 -29.17 -0.09
N ASN A 169 18.59 -29.28 0.13
CA ASN A 169 17.63 -30.05 -0.66
C ASN A 169 17.95 -31.56 -0.80
N SER A 170 18.86 -32.10 0.02
CA SER A 170 19.26 -33.52 -0.06
C SER A 170 18.19 -34.49 0.43
N GLN A 171 17.30 -34.03 1.30
CA GLN A 171 16.12 -34.72 1.80
C GLN A 171 15.08 -33.71 2.24
N PHE A 172 13.85 -34.18 2.48
CA PHE A 172 12.71 -33.35 2.87
C PHE A 172 13.02 -32.40 4.04
N ASP A 173 13.67 -32.89 5.09
CA ASP A 173 14.01 -32.08 6.26
C ASP A 173 15.01 -30.96 5.96
N PHE A 174 15.76 -31.05 4.87
CA PHE A 174 16.71 -30.04 4.41
C PHE A 174 16.22 -29.26 3.18
N GLN A 175 14.92 -29.25 2.91
CA GLN A 175 14.31 -28.43 1.87
C GLN A 175 14.53 -26.93 2.14
N ALA A 176 15.14 -26.21 1.19
CA ALA A 176 15.33 -24.77 1.26
C ALA A 176 14.02 -24.01 1.01
N SER A 177 13.95 -22.79 1.53
CA SER A 177 12.98 -21.78 1.07
C SER A 177 13.46 -21.22 -0.28
N GLY A 178 12.56 -21.11 -1.25
CA GLY A 178 12.88 -20.70 -2.63
C GLY A 178 11.68 -20.07 -3.34
N ALA A 179 11.72 -20.04 -4.67
CA ALA A 179 10.70 -19.41 -5.49
C ALA A 179 9.28 -19.96 -5.21
N TYR A 180 9.16 -21.25 -4.93
CA TYR A 180 7.90 -21.94 -4.68
C TYR A 180 7.66 -22.19 -3.19
N ILE A 181 8.71 -22.55 -2.46
CA ILE A 181 8.60 -23.00 -1.07
C ILE A 181 8.83 -21.84 -0.12
N PHE A 182 7.89 -21.64 0.81
CA PHE A 182 8.09 -20.83 1.99
C PHE A 182 8.43 -21.75 3.17
N ARG A 183 9.69 -21.69 3.62
CA ARG A 183 10.15 -22.43 4.79
C ARG A 183 10.93 -21.53 5.75
N PRO A 184 10.28 -20.96 6.77
CA PRO A 184 10.95 -20.12 7.75
C PRO A 184 11.78 -20.97 8.73
N VAL A 185 12.95 -20.46 9.14
CA VAL A 185 13.80 -21.12 10.17
C VAL A 185 13.09 -21.14 11.53
N THR A 186 12.36 -20.07 11.85
CA THR A 186 11.67 -19.88 13.13
C THR A 186 10.18 -19.63 12.93
N GLN A 187 9.38 -20.00 13.92
CA GLN A 187 7.92 -19.76 13.88
C GLN A 187 7.59 -18.28 14.13
N ASP A 188 8.44 -17.58 14.88
CA ASP A 188 8.29 -16.16 15.16
C ASP A 188 9.01 -15.32 14.11
N ALA A 189 8.27 -14.35 13.55
CA ALA A 189 8.85 -13.32 12.69
C ALA A 189 9.59 -12.28 13.54
N LYS A 190 10.73 -11.81 13.05
CA LYS A 190 11.54 -10.79 13.74
C LYS A 190 11.10 -9.39 13.29
N PRO A 191 10.90 -8.42 14.20
CA PRO A 191 10.56 -7.07 13.80
C PRO A 191 11.72 -6.45 13.01
N ILE A 192 11.41 -5.75 11.92
CA ILE A 192 12.43 -5.09 11.08
C ILE A 192 13.05 -3.89 11.80
N SER A 193 12.21 -3.13 12.50
CA SER A 193 12.67 -1.99 13.27
C SER A 193 11.80 -1.80 14.50
N THR A 194 12.46 -1.44 15.61
CA THR A 194 11.83 -1.04 16.87
C THR A 194 11.79 0.48 17.03
N LYS A 195 12.47 1.23 16.16
CA LYS A 195 12.50 2.69 16.16
C LYS A 195 11.99 3.21 14.82
N ARG A 196 11.08 4.17 14.85
CA ARG A 196 10.50 4.77 13.65
C ARG A 196 10.53 6.28 13.79
N SER A 197 10.41 6.97 12.67
CA SER A 197 10.11 8.40 12.67
C SER A 197 8.78 8.66 12.00
N LEU A 198 8.08 9.67 12.47
CA LEU A 198 6.74 10.03 12.01
C LEU A 198 6.73 11.47 11.49
N LYS A 199 6.16 11.65 10.31
CA LYS A 199 5.80 12.97 9.76
C LYS A 199 4.32 12.94 9.41
N CYS A 200 3.54 13.85 9.99
CA CYS A 200 2.12 14.02 9.69
C CYS A 200 1.97 15.21 8.74
N ILE A 201 1.20 15.06 7.67
CA ILE A 201 0.83 16.12 6.74
C ILE A 201 -0.68 16.27 6.77
N LYS A 202 -1.13 17.48 7.10
CA LYS A 202 -2.53 17.86 7.16
C LYS A 202 -2.83 18.80 6.00
N SER A 203 -3.73 18.35 5.14
CA SER A 203 -4.18 19.08 3.96
C SER A 203 -5.71 18.93 3.83
N GLU A 204 -6.35 19.76 3.02
CA GLU A 204 -7.81 19.76 2.86
C GLU A 204 -8.30 18.49 2.17
N LEU A 205 -7.62 18.05 1.10
CA LEU A 205 -8.06 16.90 0.29
C LEU A 205 -7.57 15.55 0.84
N VAL A 206 -6.42 15.53 1.50
CA VAL A 206 -5.85 14.29 2.07
C VAL A 206 -5.00 14.58 3.29
N GLN A 207 -5.06 13.68 4.27
CA GLN A 207 -4.16 13.71 5.41
C GLN A 207 -3.29 12.47 5.34
N THR A 208 -1.98 12.65 5.53
CA THR A 208 -0.99 11.58 5.34
C THR A 208 -0.10 11.46 6.56
N ALA A 209 0.03 10.25 7.08
CA ALA A 209 1.07 9.89 8.04
C ALA A 209 2.19 9.12 7.32
N ILE A 210 3.37 9.72 7.26
CA ILE A 210 4.58 9.10 6.69
C ILE A 210 5.41 8.52 7.84
N ILE A 211 5.61 7.21 7.81
CA ILE A 211 6.32 6.45 8.84
C ILE A 211 7.56 5.84 8.20
N ILE A 212 8.75 6.22 8.68
CA ILE A 212 10.02 5.64 8.25
C ILE A 212 10.46 4.60 9.28
N PHE A 213 10.58 3.34 8.85
CA PHE A 213 11.00 2.24 9.72
C PHE A 213 12.53 2.10 9.74
N ASN A 214 13.17 2.25 8.58
CA ASN A 214 14.61 2.29 8.39
C ASN A 214 14.94 2.83 6.97
N GLU A 215 16.21 2.75 6.56
CA GLU A 215 16.69 3.28 5.27
C GLU A 215 16.07 2.62 4.01
N TRP A 216 15.45 1.45 4.14
CA TRP A 216 14.91 0.69 3.01
C TRP A 216 13.42 0.34 3.18
N ILE A 217 12.77 0.80 4.25
CA ILE A 217 11.34 0.58 4.50
C ILE A 217 10.67 1.85 5.02
N SER A 218 9.63 2.24 4.30
CA SER A 218 8.72 3.33 4.67
C SER A 218 7.27 2.96 4.36
N GLN A 219 6.35 3.64 5.03
CA GLN A 219 4.91 3.47 4.88
C GLN A 219 4.22 4.84 4.90
N GLU A 220 3.20 5.01 4.07
CA GLU A 220 2.32 6.17 4.07
C GLU A 220 0.88 5.69 4.35
N ILE A 221 0.25 6.26 5.38
CA ILE A 221 -1.17 6.05 5.66
C ILE A 221 -1.92 7.31 5.19
N ASN A 222 -2.74 7.16 4.16
CA ASN A 222 -3.45 8.23 3.49
C ASN A 222 -4.95 8.16 3.79
N LEU A 223 -5.53 9.29 4.17
CA LEU A 223 -6.96 9.45 4.41
C LEU A 223 -7.48 10.66 3.63
N TYR A 224 -8.20 10.40 2.54
CA TYR A 224 -8.84 11.45 1.74
C TYR A 224 -10.07 12.02 2.44
N ASP A 225 -10.40 13.29 2.20
CA ASP A 225 -11.48 14.00 2.92
C ASP A 225 -12.87 13.39 2.75
N GLU A 226 -13.14 12.77 1.60
CA GLU A 226 -14.40 12.06 1.33
C GLU A 226 -14.22 10.55 1.13
N GLY A 227 -13.02 10.01 1.38
CA GLY A 227 -12.70 8.59 1.20
C GLY A 227 -13.49 7.66 2.13
N GLU A 228 -13.88 6.49 1.61
CA GLU A 228 -14.55 5.42 2.36
C GLU A 228 -13.60 4.27 2.76
N ASP A 229 -12.32 4.45 2.48
CA ASP A 229 -11.25 3.52 2.76
C ASP A 229 -10.01 4.27 3.28
N ILE A 230 -9.06 3.49 3.78
CA ILE A 230 -7.77 3.97 4.29
C ILE A 230 -6.70 3.37 3.39
N GLU A 231 -6.00 4.22 2.66
CA GLU A 231 -4.95 3.78 1.74
C GLU A 231 -3.63 3.64 2.50
N ILE A 232 -3.03 2.45 2.42
CA ILE A 232 -1.72 2.17 3.01
C ILE A 232 -0.76 1.85 1.88
N GLU A 233 0.14 2.79 1.60
CA GLU A 233 1.24 2.59 0.67
C GLU A 233 2.50 2.20 1.43
N TRP A 234 3.31 1.30 0.87
CA TRP A 234 4.60 0.94 1.42
C TRP A 234 5.67 0.90 0.34
N THR A 235 6.90 1.28 0.72
CA THR A 235 8.09 1.10 -0.12
C THR A 235 9.05 0.21 0.65
N VAL A 236 9.41 -0.94 0.06
CA VAL A 236 10.30 -1.93 0.65
C VAL A 236 11.41 -2.27 -0.34
N GLY A 237 12.65 -2.04 0.07
CA GLY A 237 13.84 -2.50 -0.61
C GLY A 237 14.90 -1.41 -0.82
N PRO A 238 16.12 -1.81 -1.24
CA PRO A 238 16.57 -3.20 -1.44
C PRO A 238 16.63 -3.99 -0.13
N VAL A 239 16.15 -5.24 -0.13
CA VAL A 239 16.19 -6.10 1.06
C VAL A 239 17.65 -6.52 1.32
N PRO A 240 18.25 -6.20 2.48
CA PRO A 240 19.66 -6.48 2.74
C PRO A 240 19.91 -7.98 2.92
N VAL A 241 20.98 -8.49 2.31
CA VAL A 241 21.39 -9.92 2.36
C VAL A 241 22.91 -10.08 2.48
N GLU A 242 23.62 -9.00 2.80
CA GLU A 242 25.08 -8.96 2.99
C GLU A 242 25.52 -9.82 4.18
N ASP A 243 24.58 -10.15 5.07
CA ASP A 243 24.72 -11.10 6.17
C ASP A 243 24.59 -12.57 5.74
N ASN A 244 24.40 -12.84 4.45
CA ASN A 244 24.12 -14.17 3.87
C ASN A 244 22.84 -14.81 4.42
N ILE A 245 21.86 -14.00 4.82
CA ILE A 245 20.57 -14.48 5.32
C ILE A 245 19.45 -14.03 4.38
N GLY A 246 18.74 -14.99 3.79
CA GLY A 246 17.51 -14.74 3.04
C GLY A 246 16.39 -14.24 3.96
N LYS A 247 15.61 -13.27 3.46
CA LYS A 247 14.58 -12.57 4.25
C LYS A 247 13.26 -12.51 3.49
N GLU A 248 12.20 -12.85 4.19
CA GLU A 248 10.83 -12.84 3.68
C GLU A 248 10.04 -11.82 4.48
N ILE A 249 9.78 -10.67 3.87
CA ILE A 249 9.25 -9.47 4.49
C ILE A 249 7.73 -9.55 4.56
N ILE A 250 7.19 -9.31 5.74
CA ILE A 250 5.75 -9.31 5.99
C ILE A 250 5.32 -7.97 6.58
N LEU A 251 4.08 -7.57 6.25
CA LEU A 251 3.35 -6.52 6.94
C LEU A 251 2.31 -7.18 7.85
N ARG A 252 2.38 -6.91 9.15
CA ARG A 252 1.50 -7.52 10.16
C ARG A 252 0.66 -6.47 10.87
N TYR A 253 -0.59 -6.82 11.12
CA TYR A 253 -1.58 -6.05 11.88
C TYR A 253 -2.06 -6.90 13.06
N ASP A 254 -1.73 -6.49 14.27
CA ASP A 254 -2.15 -7.15 15.51
C ASP A 254 -3.26 -6.33 16.16
N THR A 255 -4.49 -6.81 16.02
CA THR A 255 -5.72 -6.13 16.46
C THR A 255 -6.34 -6.78 17.70
N ASP A 256 -7.30 -6.10 18.30
CA ASP A 256 -8.08 -6.63 19.42
C ASP A 256 -9.24 -7.58 19.03
N ILE A 257 -9.44 -7.86 17.73
CA ILE A 257 -10.50 -8.73 17.21
C ILE A 257 -10.35 -10.17 17.72
N LYS A 258 -11.45 -10.77 18.18
CA LYS A 258 -11.48 -12.17 18.64
C LYS A 258 -11.84 -13.12 17.50
N SER A 259 -10.87 -13.39 16.64
CA SER A 259 -11.08 -14.17 15.41
C SER A 259 -11.21 -15.69 15.60
N GLN A 260 -10.93 -16.23 16.79
CA GLN A 260 -11.11 -17.65 17.13
C GLN A 260 -10.44 -18.60 16.12
N SER A 261 -9.19 -18.33 15.77
CA SER A 261 -8.40 -19.07 14.77
C SER A 261 -8.95 -19.06 13.33
N LYS A 262 -10.00 -18.27 13.07
CA LYS A 262 -10.62 -18.15 11.74
C LYS A 262 -10.16 -16.87 11.04
N TYR A 263 -9.95 -16.99 9.75
CA TYR A 263 -9.69 -15.88 8.84
C TYR A 263 -10.19 -16.28 7.46
N TYR A 264 -10.28 -15.32 6.55
CA TYR A 264 -10.95 -15.52 5.27
C TYR A 264 -10.08 -14.95 4.17
N THR A 265 -9.90 -15.73 3.10
CA THR A 265 -9.14 -15.30 1.93
C THR A 265 -9.96 -15.57 0.67
N ASP A 266 -9.79 -14.70 -0.33
CA ASP A 266 -10.43 -14.90 -1.61
C ASP A 266 -9.80 -16.06 -2.42
N ALA A 267 -10.56 -16.55 -3.40
CA ALA A 267 -10.11 -17.47 -4.44
C ALA A 267 -10.18 -16.73 -5.78
N ASN A 268 -9.02 -16.32 -6.29
CA ASN A 268 -8.87 -15.63 -7.58
C ASN A 268 -9.74 -14.37 -7.73
N GLY A 269 -9.88 -13.58 -6.66
CA GLY A 269 -10.69 -12.35 -6.66
C GLY A 269 -12.19 -12.56 -6.49
N ARG A 270 -12.66 -13.81 -6.36
CA ARG A 270 -14.08 -14.17 -6.41
C ARG A 270 -14.61 -14.60 -5.04
N GLU A 271 -14.92 -15.89 -4.92
CA GLU A 271 -15.44 -16.51 -3.71
C GLU A 271 -14.45 -16.34 -2.57
N VAL A 272 -14.97 -16.30 -1.34
CA VAL A 272 -14.14 -16.21 -0.16
C VAL A 272 -14.32 -17.45 0.69
N LEU A 273 -13.19 -18.07 1.01
CA LEU A 273 -13.12 -19.30 1.76
C LEU A 273 -12.73 -19.02 3.21
N GLN A 274 -13.46 -19.63 4.14
CA GLN A 274 -13.06 -19.66 5.55
C GLN A 274 -11.83 -20.56 5.71
N ARG A 275 -10.79 -20.02 6.34
CA ARG A 275 -9.58 -20.72 6.76
C ARG A 275 -9.61 -20.87 8.28
N ILE A 276 -9.15 -22.02 8.76
CA ILE A 276 -8.98 -22.28 10.20
C ILE A 276 -7.51 -22.63 10.39
N ARG A 277 -6.82 -21.88 11.25
CA ARG A 277 -5.40 -22.10 11.55
C ARG A 277 -5.19 -23.54 12.02
N ASN A 278 -4.18 -24.21 11.47
CA ASN A 278 -3.80 -25.60 11.77
C ASN A 278 -4.89 -26.65 11.54
N TYR A 279 -5.80 -26.41 10.57
CA TYR A 279 -6.90 -27.33 10.28
C TYR A 279 -7.06 -27.58 8.79
N ARG A 280 -7.53 -28.79 8.45
CA ARG A 280 -7.95 -29.19 7.10
C ARG A 280 -9.26 -29.96 7.17
N PRO A 281 -10.24 -29.66 6.29
CA PRO A 281 -11.56 -30.30 6.35
C PRO A 281 -11.58 -31.73 5.80
N THR A 282 -10.61 -32.10 4.96
CA THR A 282 -10.65 -33.36 4.19
C THR A 282 -9.74 -34.46 4.72
N TYR A 283 -8.85 -34.17 5.68
CA TYR A 283 -7.93 -35.14 6.27
C TYR A 283 -7.46 -34.70 7.65
N ASN A 284 -6.95 -35.64 8.45
CA ASN A 284 -6.33 -35.32 9.74
C ASN A 284 -4.98 -34.62 9.50
N TYR A 285 -4.89 -33.35 9.87
CA TYR A 285 -3.72 -32.52 9.60
C TYR A 285 -2.68 -32.64 10.72
N THR A 286 -1.52 -33.20 10.40
CA THR A 286 -0.35 -33.15 11.28
C THR A 286 0.41 -31.85 11.02
N ILE A 287 0.61 -31.06 12.07
CA ILE A 287 1.28 -29.77 11.99
C ILE A 287 2.79 -30.00 11.95
N THR A 288 3.39 -29.89 10.77
CA THR A 288 4.85 -29.92 10.57
C THR A 288 5.42 -28.51 10.40
N GLU A 289 4.68 -27.65 9.69
CA GLU A 289 5.08 -26.27 9.36
C GLU A 289 3.98 -25.30 9.80
N PRO A 290 3.98 -24.84 11.08
CA PRO A 290 2.88 -24.07 11.66
C PRO A 290 2.74 -22.64 11.11
N VAL A 291 3.77 -22.12 10.44
CA VAL A 291 3.71 -20.83 9.75
C VAL A 291 3.26 -21.03 8.30
N SER A 292 4.11 -21.63 7.46
CA SER A 292 3.83 -21.74 6.02
C SER A 292 2.64 -22.63 5.70
N GLY A 293 2.33 -23.63 6.54
CA GLY A 293 1.11 -24.43 6.44
C GLY A 293 -0.19 -23.64 6.63
N ASN A 294 -0.12 -22.40 7.09
CA ASN A 294 -1.26 -21.49 7.25
C ASN A 294 -1.23 -20.30 6.29
N TYR A 295 -0.29 -20.24 5.36
CA TYR A 295 -0.30 -19.22 4.31
C TYR A 295 -1.22 -19.63 3.17
N TYR A 296 -2.03 -18.69 2.69
CA TYR A 296 -2.92 -18.84 1.56
C TYR A 296 -2.72 -17.69 0.57
N PRO A 297 -3.01 -17.90 -0.74
CA PRO A 297 -3.07 -16.81 -1.70
C PRO A 297 -4.12 -15.77 -1.29
N VAL A 298 -3.76 -14.51 -1.42
CA VAL A 298 -4.65 -13.34 -1.28
C VAL A 298 -4.52 -12.57 -2.60
N ASN A 299 -5.51 -12.68 -3.47
CA ASN A 299 -5.49 -11.99 -4.77
C ASN A 299 -6.22 -10.65 -4.71
N SER A 300 -7.13 -10.48 -3.74
CA SER A 300 -7.89 -9.24 -3.59
C SER A 300 -8.20 -8.87 -2.14
N ARG A 301 -8.42 -9.85 -1.24
CA ARG A 301 -8.85 -9.54 0.13
C ARG A 301 -8.58 -10.65 1.13
N ILE A 302 -8.20 -10.22 2.33
CA ILE A 302 -8.11 -11.03 3.52
C ILE A 302 -8.82 -10.32 4.67
N TRP A 303 -9.51 -11.07 5.53
CA TRP A 303 -10.07 -10.48 6.75
C TRP A 303 -10.11 -11.44 7.94
N ILE A 304 -10.20 -10.81 9.11
CA ILE A 304 -10.59 -11.43 10.37
C ILE A 304 -11.83 -10.72 10.88
N ASN A 305 -12.70 -11.46 11.55
CA ASN A 305 -13.89 -10.90 12.15
C ASN A 305 -14.25 -11.58 13.48
N GLU A 306 -15.07 -10.87 14.23
CA GLU A 306 -15.86 -11.36 15.34
C GLU A 306 -17.33 -10.96 15.09
N THR A 307 -18.23 -11.19 16.04
CA THR A 307 -19.68 -11.00 15.84
C THR A 307 -20.07 -9.63 15.29
N ASN A 308 -19.44 -8.54 15.75
CA ASN A 308 -19.86 -7.16 15.43
C ASN A 308 -18.76 -6.32 14.76
N ARG A 309 -17.55 -6.86 14.57
CA ARG A 309 -16.41 -6.13 14.03
C ARG A 309 -15.66 -6.99 13.03
N GLN A 310 -15.24 -6.37 11.93
CA GLN A 310 -14.44 -7.01 10.88
C GLN A 310 -13.32 -6.06 10.48
N PHE A 311 -12.11 -6.60 10.37
CA PHE A 311 -10.94 -5.92 9.82
C PHE A 311 -10.59 -6.58 8.49
N THR A 312 -10.72 -5.81 7.40
CA THR A 312 -10.49 -6.28 6.03
C THR A 312 -9.33 -5.52 5.44
N ILE A 313 -8.41 -6.24 4.80
CA ILE A 313 -7.33 -5.68 4.00
C ILE A 313 -7.65 -6.03 2.54
N LEU A 314 -7.58 -5.03 1.66
CA LEU A 314 -7.64 -5.19 0.22
C LEU A 314 -6.22 -5.04 -0.34
N THR A 315 -5.83 -5.92 -1.25
CA THR A 315 -4.48 -5.92 -1.83
C THR A 315 -4.51 -5.37 -3.27
N ASP A 316 -3.44 -4.68 -3.67
CA ASP A 316 -3.26 -4.18 -5.04
C ASP A 316 -2.72 -5.26 -6.00
N ARG A 317 -2.22 -6.36 -5.45
CA ARG A 317 -1.62 -7.49 -6.15
C ARG A 317 -1.84 -8.80 -5.40
N SER A 318 -1.34 -9.88 -5.99
CA SER A 318 -1.35 -11.20 -5.35
C SER A 318 -0.22 -11.31 -4.33
N GLU A 319 -0.59 -11.68 -3.12
CA GLU A 319 0.31 -11.84 -1.97
C GLU A 319 0.03 -13.17 -1.25
N GLY A 320 0.96 -13.61 -0.41
CA GLY A 320 0.71 -14.69 0.54
C GLY A 320 0.26 -14.11 1.86
N GLY A 321 -0.85 -14.58 2.44
CA GLY A 321 -1.37 -14.05 3.70
C GLY A 321 -1.85 -15.13 4.67
N ALA A 322 -1.84 -14.80 5.96
CA ALA A 322 -2.26 -15.69 7.04
C ALA A 322 -2.78 -14.93 8.26
N SER A 323 -3.47 -15.67 9.15
CA SER A 323 -3.73 -15.26 10.54
C SER A 323 -3.11 -16.28 11.49
N LEU A 324 -1.86 -16.04 11.89
CA LEU A 324 -1.09 -16.96 12.73
C LEU A 324 -1.42 -16.87 14.22
N PHE A 325 -2.02 -15.76 14.64
CA PHE A 325 -2.51 -15.53 15.99
C PHE A 325 -3.92 -14.95 15.95
N ASP A 326 -4.72 -15.18 16.99
CA ASP A 326 -6.06 -14.58 17.07
C ASP A 326 -5.96 -13.05 17.10
N GLY A 327 -6.77 -12.38 16.28
CA GLY A 327 -6.73 -10.93 16.13
C GLY A 327 -5.60 -10.42 15.22
N SER A 328 -4.73 -11.29 14.71
CA SER A 328 -3.61 -10.90 13.85
C SER A 328 -3.84 -11.30 12.39
N VAL A 329 -3.43 -10.44 11.46
CA VAL A 329 -3.34 -10.74 10.02
C VAL A 329 -1.97 -10.29 9.52
N GLU A 330 -1.34 -11.11 8.69
CA GLU A 330 -0.09 -10.76 8.02
C GLU A 330 -0.14 -11.07 6.52
N LEU A 331 0.58 -10.26 5.76
CA LEU A 331 0.79 -10.38 4.32
C LEU A 331 2.28 -10.37 4.03
N MET A 332 2.76 -11.34 3.27
CA MET A 332 4.12 -11.38 2.74
C MET A 332 4.21 -10.55 1.48
N ILE A 333 4.87 -9.41 1.59
CA ILE A 333 4.90 -8.35 0.58
C ILE A 333 6.16 -8.37 -0.27
N HIS A 334 7.25 -8.97 0.22
CA HIS A 334 8.49 -9.11 -0.53
C HIS A 334 9.35 -10.25 0.00
N ARG A 335 10.21 -10.83 -0.84
CA ARG A 335 11.11 -11.93 -0.48
C ARG A 335 12.42 -11.75 -1.23
N ARG A 336 13.55 -11.97 -0.55
CA ARG A 336 14.88 -12.08 -1.18
C ARG A 336 15.57 -13.30 -0.61
N LEU A 337 15.75 -14.30 -1.45
CA LEU A 337 16.23 -15.64 -1.10
C LEU A 337 17.63 -15.83 -1.66
N LEU A 338 18.41 -16.75 -1.06
CA LEU A 338 19.81 -17.01 -1.42
C LEU A 338 20.07 -18.44 -1.89
N TYR A 339 19.02 -19.26 -1.95
CA TYR A 339 19.08 -20.67 -2.30
C TYR A 339 17.88 -21.04 -3.16
N ASP A 340 18.11 -21.86 -4.18
CA ASP A 340 17.08 -22.52 -4.98
C ASP A 340 16.39 -23.61 -4.14
N ASP A 341 15.09 -23.79 -4.31
CA ASP A 341 14.31 -24.83 -3.63
C ASP A 341 14.25 -26.16 -4.41
N ASN A 342 15.04 -26.29 -5.48
CA ASN A 342 15.21 -27.51 -6.27
C ASN A 342 13.92 -28.05 -6.89
N LEU A 343 13.03 -27.13 -7.29
CA LEU A 343 11.78 -27.45 -7.99
C LEU A 343 11.81 -27.06 -9.49
N GLY A 344 13.00 -26.72 -10.01
CA GLY A 344 13.26 -26.67 -11.45
C GLY A 344 13.56 -25.28 -12.04
N VAL A 345 13.56 -24.21 -11.23
CA VAL A 345 13.96 -22.87 -11.68
C VAL A 345 15.48 -22.72 -11.75
N GLY A 346 16.22 -23.16 -10.72
CA GLY A 346 17.68 -23.16 -10.73
C GLY A 346 18.33 -21.79 -10.54
N GLU A 347 17.68 -20.90 -9.78
CA GLU A 347 18.14 -19.53 -9.48
C GLU A 347 18.15 -19.22 -7.98
#